data_AF-A0A2A4VRT9-F1
#
_entry.id   AF-A0A2A4VRT9-F1
#
_cell.length_a   1.000
_cell.length_b   1.000
_cell.length_c   1.000
_cell.angle_alpha   90.00
_cell.angle_beta   90.00
_cell.angle_gamma   90.00
#
_symmetry.space_group_name_H-M   'P 1'
#
loop_
_entity.id
_entity.type
_entity.pdbx_description
1 polymer ?
#
loop_
_entity_poly.entity_id
_entity_poly.type
_entity_poly.pdbx_seq_one_letter_code
_entity_poly.pdbx_strand_id
1 'polypeptide(L)'
;MDKALKSAFNAEMDSAINLFRSQHFKECFAHLERAHILGQRSYLHHLQSHWWMLKVGIKINDQREVFGQFLRLLGSAGSLFGIIPIGNTGGANVSPTKSMEIPTDLARYFTKDRRRKFSASRVLLLLFTALTLVIGGYSAFCL
;
A
#
# COMPACT_ATOMS: atom_id res chain seq x y z
N MET A 1 -3.67 11.48 -5.60
CA MET A 1 -4.86 10.61 -5.65
C MET A 1 -6.07 11.53 -5.71
N ASP A 2 -7.13 11.12 -6.42
CA ASP A 2 -8.40 11.85 -6.46
C ASP A 2 -9.02 11.99 -5.06
N LYS A 3 -9.78 13.05 -4.77
CA LYS A 3 -10.34 13.30 -3.44
C LYS A 3 -11.30 12.19 -3.00
N ALA A 4 -12.18 11.72 -3.89
CA ALA A 4 -13.13 10.67 -3.56
C ALA A 4 -12.42 9.32 -3.34
N LEU A 5 -11.43 9.01 -4.19
CA LEU A 5 -10.60 7.81 -4.03
C LEU A 5 -9.77 7.85 -2.74
N LYS A 6 -9.24 9.03 -2.38
CA LYS A 6 -8.51 9.24 -1.12
C LYS A 6 -9.41 9.06 0.10
N SER A 7 -10.63 9.60 0.05
CA SER A 7 -11.60 9.41 1.12
C SER A 7 -11.95 7.94 1.31
N ALA A 8 -12.15 7.19 0.22
CA ALA A 8 -12.43 5.76 0.28
C ALA A 8 -11.25 4.97 0.86
N PHE A 9 -10.04 5.24 0.39
CA PHE A 9 -8.82 4.63 0.93
C PHE A 9 -8.71 4.86 2.44
N ASN A 10 -8.89 6.11 2.88
CA ASN A 10 -8.79 6.46 4.30
C ASN A 10 -9.85 5.73 5.12
N ALA A 11 -11.09 5.62 4.63
CA ALA A 11 -12.16 4.90 5.33
C ALA A 11 -11.84 3.40 5.53
N GLU A 12 -11.28 2.75 4.50
CA GLU A 12 -10.83 1.36 4.60
C GLU A 12 -9.65 1.22 5.58
N MET A 13 -8.68 2.15 5.52
CA MET A 13 -7.55 2.17 6.45
C MET A 13 -7.99 2.40 7.90
N ASP A 14 -8.90 3.33 8.16
CA ASP A 14 -9.40 3.62 9.50
C ASP A 14 -10.15 2.41 10.08
N SER A 15 -10.98 1.76 9.25
CA SER A 15 -11.65 0.51 9.61
C SER A 15 -10.64 -0.59 9.94
N ALA A 16 -9.64 -0.80 9.08
CA ALA A 16 -8.58 -1.77 9.30
C ALA A 16 -7.80 -1.50 10.60
N ILE A 17 -7.44 -0.25 10.87
CA ILE A 17 -6.67 0.12 12.07
C ILE A 17 -7.49 -0.11 13.35
N ASN A 18 -8.78 0.22 13.33
CA ASN A 18 -9.68 -0.03 14.45
C ASN A 18 -9.82 -1.53 14.72
N LEU A 19 -10.04 -2.34 13.67
CA LEU A 19 -10.11 -3.79 13.78
C LEU A 19 -8.79 -4.40 14.26
N PHE A 20 -7.64 -3.88 13.80
CA PHE A 20 -6.33 -4.30 14.28
C PHE A 20 -6.17 -4.08 15.78
N ARG A 21 -6.57 -2.90 16.27
CA ARG A 21 -6.52 -2.54 17.71
C ARG A 21 -7.42 -3.46 18.54
N SER A 22 -8.58 -3.80 18.01
CA SER A 22 -9.51 -4.74 18.64
C SER A 22 -9.19 -6.21 18.36
N GLN A 23 -8.03 -6.52 17.73
CA GLN A 23 -7.55 -7.88 17.45
C GLN A 23 -8.44 -8.72 16.49
N HIS A 24 -9.31 -8.06 15.74
CA HIS A 24 -10.13 -8.66 14.68
C HIS A 24 -9.33 -8.78 13.38
N PHE A 25 -8.29 -9.63 13.39
CA PHE A 25 -7.28 -9.64 12.33
C PHE A 25 -7.80 -10.08 10.95
N LYS A 26 -8.78 -10.98 10.90
CA LYS A 26 -9.38 -11.44 9.63
C LYS A 26 -10.15 -10.31 8.95
N GLU A 27 -11.06 -9.65 9.67
CA GLU A 27 -11.78 -8.48 9.15
C GLU A 27 -10.82 -7.33 8.83
N CYS A 28 -9.83 -7.08 9.70
CA CYS A 28 -8.77 -6.10 9.46
C CYS A 28 -8.10 -6.34 8.11
N PHE A 29 -7.69 -7.57 7.83
CA PHE A 29 -7.02 -7.92 6.58
C PHE A 29 -7.92 -7.69 5.36
N ALA A 30 -9.21 -8.02 5.45
CA ALA A 30 -10.16 -7.77 4.36
C ALA A 30 -10.28 -6.26 4.03
N HIS A 31 -10.29 -5.39 5.03
CA HIS A 31 -10.23 -3.94 4.81
C HIS A 31 -8.88 -3.49 4.23
N LEU A 32 -7.77 -4.10 4.64
CA LEU A 32 -6.46 -3.83 4.05
C LEU A 32 -6.39 -4.24 2.57
N GLU A 33 -7.01 -5.35 2.18
CA GLU A 33 -7.09 -5.77 0.77
C GLU A 33 -7.80 -4.72 -0.09
N ARG A 34 -8.89 -4.16 0.43
CA ARG A 34 -9.66 -3.10 -0.23
C ARG A 34 -8.87 -1.78 -0.28
N ALA A 35 -8.24 -1.39 0.83
CA ALA A 35 -7.34 -0.24 0.88
C ALA A 35 -6.18 -0.40 -0.13
N HIS A 36 -5.60 -1.60 -0.23
CA HIS A 36 -4.56 -1.90 -1.19
C HIS A 36 -5.05 -1.68 -2.63
N ILE A 37 -6.22 -2.21 -3.01
CA ILE A 37 -6.84 -2.02 -4.34
C ILE A 37 -7.00 -0.52 -4.64
N LEU A 38 -7.57 0.25 -3.71
CA LEU A 38 -7.77 1.70 -3.85
C LEU A 38 -6.45 2.47 -3.94
N GLY A 39 -5.43 2.01 -3.22
CA GLY A 39 -4.11 2.62 -3.12
C GLY A 39 -3.13 2.27 -4.25
N GLN A 40 -3.41 1.27 -5.09
CA GLN A 40 -2.44 0.70 -6.04
C GLN A 40 -1.78 1.74 -6.98
N ARG A 41 -2.53 2.76 -7.39
CA ARG A 41 -2.02 3.85 -8.28
C ARG A 41 -1.24 4.95 -7.55
N SER A 42 -1.08 4.83 -6.23
CA SER A 42 -0.36 5.78 -5.39
C SER A 42 0.67 5.06 -4.53
N TYR A 43 1.93 5.15 -4.93
CA TYR A 43 3.09 4.57 -4.23
C TYR A 43 2.98 4.64 -2.69
N LEU A 44 2.76 5.83 -2.10
CA LEU A 44 2.68 5.97 -0.64
C LEU A 44 1.50 5.20 0.00
N HIS A 45 0.32 5.23 -0.60
CA HIS A 45 -0.87 4.55 -0.07
C HIS A 45 -0.78 3.03 -0.28
N HIS A 46 -0.14 2.60 -1.37
CA HIS A 46 0.19 1.21 -1.64
C HIS A 46 1.20 0.67 -0.62
N LEU A 47 2.29 1.40 -0.36
CA LEU A 47 3.28 1.07 0.66
C LEU A 47 2.65 1.01 2.06
N GLN A 48 1.78 1.98 2.39
CA GLN A 48 1.03 1.99 3.64
C GLN A 48 0.18 0.74 3.81
N SER A 49 -0.50 0.28 2.75
CA SER A 49 -1.32 -0.94 2.81
C SER A 49 -0.47 -2.17 3.10
N HIS A 50 0.65 -2.33 2.37
CA HIS A 50 1.60 -3.43 2.60
C HIS A 50 2.23 -3.40 3.99
N TRP A 51 2.54 -2.22 4.51
CA TRP A 51 3.07 -2.06 5.86
C TRP A 51 2.07 -2.55 6.92
N TRP A 52 0.78 -2.25 6.77
CA TRP A 52 -0.24 -2.74 7.69
C TRP A 52 -0.55 -4.22 7.50
N MET A 53 -0.52 -4.74 6.28
CA MET A 53 -0.63 -6.19 6.02
C MET A 53 0.53 -6.95 6.70
N LEU A 54 1.75 -6.42 6.61
CA LEU A 54 2.92 -6.96 7.32
C LEU A 54 2.69 -6.99 8.82
N LYS A 55 2.16 -5.90 9.41
CA LYS A 55 1.82 -5.87 10.84
C LYS A 55 0.82 -6.95 11.22
N VAL A 56 -0.21 -7.19 10.39
CA VAL A 56 -1.17 -8.28 10.63
C VAL A 56 -0.46 -9.63 10.60
N GLY A 57 0.34 -9.91 9.56
CA GLY A 57 1.13 -11.14 9.44
C GLY A 57 2.00 -11.41 10.67
N ILE A 58 2.71 -10.39 11.16
CA ILE A 58 3.50 -10.47 12.40
C ILE A 58 2.60 -10.81 13.60
N LYS A 59 1.44 -10.15 13.73
CA LYS A 59 0.54 -10.36 14.89
C LYS A 59 -0.08 -11.74 14.93
N ILE A 60 -0.40 -12.33 13.77
CA ILE A 60 -1.00 -13.68 13.70
C ILE A 60 0.04 -14.78 13.51
N ASN A 61 1.34 -14.45 13.54
CA ASN A 61 2.47 -15.35 13.29
C ASN A 61 2.43 -16.06 11.92
N ASP A 62 1.84 -15.45 10.90
CA ASP A 62 1.84 -15.97 9.54
C ASP A 62 3.15 -15.59 8.83
N GLN A 63 4.11 -16.51 8.86
CA GLN A 63 5.44 -16.31 8.28
C GLN A 63 5.40 -16.13 6.76
N ARG A 64 4.45 -16.78 6.07
CA ARG A 64 4.28 -16.63 4.63
C ARG A 64 3.85 -15.21 4.30
N GLU A 65 2.90 -14.68 5.06
CA GLU A 65 2.42 -13.31 4.92
C GLU A 65 3.54 -12.31 5.24
N VAL A 66 4.28 -12.51 6.33
CA VAL A 66 5.41 -11.65 6.70
C VAL A 66 6.45 -11.56 5.58
N PHE A 67 6.91 -12.71 5.07
CA PHE A 67 7.90 -12.75 3.99
C PHE A 67 7.36 -12.14 2.70
N GLY A 68 6.12 -12.48 2.32
CA GLY A 68 5.47 -11.95 1.12
C GLY A 68 5.32 -10.43 1.16
N GLN A 69 4.92 -9.87 2.31
CA GLN A 69 4.77 -8.43 2.48
C GLN A 69 6.11 -7.70 2.52
N PHE A 70 7.13 -8.30 3.13
CA PHE A 70 8.50 -7.76 3.07
C PHE A 70 9.00 -7.63 1.63
N LEU A 71 8.87 -8.68 0.82
CA LEU A 71 9.23 -8.63 -0.60
C LEU A 71 8.39 -7.59 -1.37
N ARG A 72 7.10 -7.49 -1.07
CA ARG A 72 6.19 -6.52 -1.72
C ARG A 72 6.51 -5.07 -1.35
N LEU A 73 7.00 -4.80 -0.13
CA LEU A 73 7.49 -3.47 0.24
C LEU A 73 8.70 -3.07 -0.62
N LEU A 74 9.65 -3.97 -0.82
CA LEU A 74 10.81 -3.74 -1.70
C LEU A 74 10.40 -3.64 -3.18
N GLY A 75 9.49 -4.50 -3.63
CA GLY A 75 8.98 -4.56 -5.00
C GLY A 75 7.92 -3.52 -5.36
N SER A 76 7.42 -2.76 -4.38
CA SER A 76 6.38 -1.73 -4.56
C SER A 76 6.79 -0.61 -5.52
N ALA A 77 8.09 -0.49 -5.83
CA ALA A 77 8.62 0.40 -6.85
C ALA A 77 7.98 0.18 -8.24
N GLY A 78 7.45 -1.03 -8.54
CA GLY A 78 6.70 -1.28 -9.77
C GLY A 78 5.52 -0.32 -9.99
N SER A 79 4.89 0.14 -8.91
CA SER A 79 3.80 1.14 -8.96
C SER A 79 4.26 2.52 -9.45
N LEU A 80 5.56 2.85 -9.36
CA LEU A 80 6.13 4.08 -9.93
C LEU A 80 6.23 4.01 -11.46
N PHE A 81 6.46 2.81 -12.00
CA PHE A 81 6.57 2.56 -13.44
C PHE A 81 5.22 2.32 -14.13
N GLY A 82 4.11 2.34 -13.37
CA GLY A 82 2.76 2.24 -13.91
C GLY A 82 2.30 0.83 -14.29
N ILE A 83 3.11 -0.20 -13.99
CA ILE A 83 2.72 -1.60 -14.12
C ILE A 83 1.97 -1.99 -12.85
N ILE A 84 0.64 -2.01 -12.93
CA ILE A 84 -0.22 -2.21 -11.77
C ILE A 84 -1.24 -3.31 -12.12
N PRO A 85 -1.21 -4.47 -11.44
CA PRO A 85 -2.22 -5.50 -11.59
C PRO A 85 -3.49 -5.06 -10.87
N ILE A 86 -4.35 -4.36 -11.60
CA ILE A 86 -5.56 -3.76 -11.04
C ILE A 86 -6.41 -4.85 -10.38
N GLY A 87 -6.91 -4.54 -9.18
CA GLY A 87 -7.78 -5.44 -8.42
C GLY A 87 -7.06 -6.51 -7.60
N ASN A 88 -5.73 -6.68 -7.74
CA ASN A 88 -4.95 -7.55 -6.88
C ASN A 88 -5.17 -7.18 -5.40
N THR A 89 -5.48 -8.15 -4.54
CA THR A 89 -5.83 -7.86 -3.15
C THR A 89 -4.63 -7.59 -2.25
N GLY A 90 -3.41 -7.93 -2.66
CA GLY A 90 -2.21 -7.58 -1.91
C GLY A 90 -1.64 -8.67 -0.99
N GLY A 91 -2.40 -9.73 -0.69
CA GLY A 91 -1.96 -10.82 0.21
C GLY A 91 -0.87 -11.74 -0.39
N ALA A 92 -0.08 -12.39 0.47
CA ALA A 92 1.00 -13.31 0.05
C ALA A 92 0.50 -14.65 -0.52
N ASN A 93 -0.81 -14.90 -0.44
CA ASN A 93 -1.50 -16.01 -1.11
C ASN A 93 -1.79 -15.73 -2.59
N VAL A 94 -1.63 -14.49 -3.06
CA VAL A 94 -1.87 -14.08 -4.45
C VAL A 94 -0.55 -13.74 -5.14
N SER A 95 -0.42 -14.10 -6.44
CA SER A 95 0.73 -13.68 -7.24
C SER A 95 0.79 -12.15 -7.36
N PRO A 96 1.96 -11.49 -7.22
CA PRO A 96 2.09 -10.04 -7.32
C PRO A 96 1.69 -9.46 -8.68
N THR A 97 1.72 -10.25 -9.76
CA THR A 97 1.42 -9.81 -11.14
C THR A 97 0.00 -10.20 -11.59
N LYS A 98 -0.75 -10.91 -10.75
CA LYS A 98 -2.11 -11.37 -11.09
C LYS A 98 -3.09 -10.20 -11.02
N SER A 99 -3.67 -9.82 -12.15
CA SER A 99 -4.85 -8.93 -12.16
C SER A 99 -6.08 -9.70 -11.68
N MET A 100 -6.98 -9.02 -10.98
CA MET A 100 -8.19 -9.62 -10.40
C MET A 100 -9.38 -8.69 -10.61
N GLU A 101 -10.59 -9.23 -10.46
CA GLU A 101 -11.81 -8.43 -10.52
C GLU A 101 -11.85 -7.41 -9.37
N ILE A 102 -12.25 -6.19 -9.69
CA ILE A 102 -12.43 -5.14 -8.69
C ILE A 102 -13.79 -5.36 -8.01
N PRO A 103 -13.87 -5.35 -6.67
CA PRO A 103 -15.15 -5.39 -5.97
C PRO A 103 -16.12 -4.32 -6.52
N THR A 104 -17.38 -4.71 -6.75
CA THR A 104 -18.37 -3.89 -7.46
C THR A 104 -18.54 -2.49 -6.86
N ASP A 105 -18.46 -2.39 -5.53
CA ASP A 105 -18.59 -1.13 -4.80
C ASP A 105 -17.36 -0.21 -4.95
N LEU A 106 -16.20 -0.76 -5.29
CA LEU A 106 -14.97 -0.03 -5.57
C LEU A 106 -14.83 0.36 -7.05
N ALA A 107 -15.53 -0.32 -7.96
CA ALA A 107 -15.42 -0.14 -9.41
C ALA A 107 -15.58 1.34 -9.85
N ARG A 108 -16.44 2.09 -9.16
CA ARG A 108 -16.69 3.53 -9.43
C ARG A 108 -15.41 4.39 -9.43
N TYR A 109 -14.39 4.00 -8.66
CA TYR A 109 -13.13 4.75 -8.55
C TYR A 109 -12.15 4.51 -9.71
N PHE A 110 -12.42 3.51 -10.54
CA PHE A 110 -11.53 3.08 -11.64
C PHE A 110 -12.08 3.44 -13.04
N THR A 111 -13.26 4.05 -13.10
CA THR A 111 -14.01 4.41 -14.34
C THR A 111 -13.29 5.38 -15.28
N LYS A 112 -12.33 6.16 -14.78
CA LYS A 112 -11.42 6.98 -15.62
C LYS A 112 -10.03 6.36 -15.55
N ASP A 113 -9.49 5.92 -16.68
CA ASP A 113 -8.09 5.49 -16.78
C ASP A 113 -7.16 6.70 -16.55
N ARG A 114 -6.94 7.04 -15.28
CA ARG A 114 -5.91 7.99 -14.85
C ARG A 114 -4.63 7.22 -14.56
N ARG A 115 -4.07 6.56 -15.58
CA ARG A 115 -2.70 6.04 -15.52
C ARG A 115 -1.76 7.20 -15.22
N ARG A 116 -1.12 7.15 -14.05
CA ARG A 116 -0.09 8.11 -13.69
C ARG A 116 1.16 7.72 -14.48
N LYS A 117 1.56 8.53 -15.47
CA LYS A 117 2.84 8.34 -16.17
C LYS A 117 3.99 8.50 -15.17
N PHE A 118 5.03 7.68 -15.34
CA PHE A 118 6.29 7.81 -14.61
C PHE A 118 6.79 9.26 -14.62
N SER A 119 7.28 9.74 -13.48
CA SER A 119 7.81 11.10 -13.34
C SER A 119 9.13 11.02 -12.59
N ALA A 120 10.23 11.10 -13.34
CA ALA A 120 11.59 11.07 -12.79
C ALA A 120 11.79 12.11 -11.68
N SER A 121 11.23 13.31 -11.85
CA SER A 121 11.28 14.39 -10.86
C SER A 121 10.66 14.02 -9.52
N ARG A 122 9.60 13.20 -9.50
CA ARG A 122 8.97 12.74 -8.26
C ARG A 122 9.78 11.64 -7.58
N VAL A 123 10.40 10.76 -8.36
CA VAL A 123 11.31 9.74 -7.83
C VAL A 123 12.54 10.41 -7.20
N LEU A 124 13.13 11.37 -7.91
CA LEU A 124 14.26 12.15 -7.43
C LEU A 124 13.91 12.93 -6.15
N LEU A 125 12.72 13.55 -6.09
CA LEU A 125 12.26 14.22 -4.88
C LEU A 125 12.12 13.26 -3.70
N LEU A 126 11.55 12.07 -3.89
CA LEU A 126 11.43 11.08 -2.83
C LEU A 126 12.79 10.61 -2.32
N LEU A 127 13.73 10.32 -3.23
CA LEU A 127 15.11 9.94 -2.88
C LEU A 127 15.84 11.07 -2.16
N PHE A 128 15.69 12.31 -2.62
CA PHE A 128 16.27 13.48 -1.97
C PHE A 128 15.69 13.68 -0.56
N THR A 129 14.37 13.59 -0.39
CA THR A 129 13.74 13.69 0.93
C THR A 129 14.20 12.57 1.88
N ALA A 130 14.31 11.33 1.38
CA ALA A 130 14.82 10.21 2.17
C ALA A 130 16.28 10.43 2.58
N LEU A 131 17.13 10.91 1.65
CA LEU A 131 18.52 11.25 1.92
C LEU A 131 18.65 12.37 2.97
N THR A 132 17.84 13.43 2.87
CA THR A 132 17.85 14.52 3.86
C THR A 132 17.40 14.07 5.24
N LEU A 133 16.45 13.12 5.34
CA LEU A 133 16.02 12.56 6.62
C LEU A 133 17.11 11.68 7.25
N VAL A 134 17.84 10.91 6.42
CA VAL A 134 18.97 10.11 6.89
C VAL A 134 20.09 11.02 7.38
N ILE A 135 20.54 11.99 6.58
CA ILE A 135 21.63 12.92 6.94
C ILE A 135 21.23 13.80 8.12
N GLY A 136 20.02 14.37 8.11
CA GLY A 136 19.51 15.22 9.20
C GLY A 136 19.23 14.47 10.49
N GLY A 137 18.86 13.18 10.41
CA GLY A 137 18.73 12.30 11.57
C GLY A 137 20.06 11.98 12.24
N TYR A 138 21.15 11.86 11.46
CA TYR A 138 22.50 11.71 12.01
C TYR A 138 22.98 12.96 12.77
N SER A 139 22.57 14.17 12.33
CA SER A 139 22.94 15.42 13.01
C SER A 139 22.24 15.63 14.37
N ALA A 140 21.06 15.01 14.57
CA ALA A 140 20.29 15.14 15.81
C ALA A 140 20.71 14.14 16.91
N PHE A 141 21.63 13.21 16.62
CA PHE A 141 22.10 12.18 17.56
C PHE A 141 23.56 12.40 18.03
N CYS A 142 24.18 13.53 17.64
CA CYS A 142 25.55 13.89 17.98
C CYS A 142 25.68 15.25 18.70
N LEU A 143 24.61 15.75 19.33
CA LEU A 143 24.64 16.91 20.23
C LEU A 143 23.98 16.58 21.57
#